data_AF-A0A1F9AE77-F1
#
_entry.id   AF-A0A1F9AE77-F1
#
_cell.length_a   1.000
_cell.length_b   1.000
_cell.length_c   1.000
_cell.angle_alpha   90.00
_cell.angle_beta   90.00
_cell.angle_gamma   90.00
#
_symmetry.space_group_name_H-M   'P 1'
#
loop_
_entity.id
_entity.type
_entity.pdbx_description
1 polymer ?
#
loop_
_entity_poly.entity_id
_entity_poly.type
_entity_poly.pdbx_seq_one_letter_code
_entity_poly.pdbx_strand_id
1 'polypeptide(L)'
;MFVPPGTPGLDFPPPFLDSLRGGSIIMLMPRLNPNELLIPAVPPMKIPARIFIREGMQVEETAIEQLKAACALPSVVEALGMPDIHQGYGVPIGSVVATREIVVPAAVGYDINCGMRLLTTPLRLEEIDVKQLADSIRRDIPLGEGHHNVALGKDDFAAVLEGGVSALFGVKHSGHRVWEAWSDDEERPLLEKIEERGSMEGGVEAVSHHAFSRGQDQLATLGGGNHFIEIQLVEQVYDPKLAQRFGLFAGQAVVMIHSGSRGLGHQVGDDYMRLSRDYDHRHGGGQPNDNLCFLPLESKEGRNYLQAMSAAANFAFANRHLMAALVKKNFRHYYGDIALPLVYDVPHNIAKFESHHGQTLLIHRKGATRAFGPGRMAGTAFAEVGQPILIPGSMGTASYLLVGTDAGECSLASVNHGAGRVMSRTAAAGKRGRRGKPKRTAAISDEEFRRAMEGIYLVCEDRGSVKEEAPQAYKDIDAVIEVVREAGLARPVARLRPKAVLKG
;
A
#
# COMPACT_ATOMS: atom_id res chain seq x y z
N MET A 1 -25.14 5.61 -1.26
CA MET A 1 -26.56 5.56 -1.64
C MET A 1 -26.72 4.40 -2.62
N PHE A 2 -27.38 3.32 -2.21
CA PHE A 2 -27.54 2.10 -3.03
C PHE A 2 -28.46 2.45 -4.20
N VAL A 3 -28.04 2.29 -5.45
CA VAL A 3 -28.97 2.31 -6.59
C VAL A 3 -29.53 0.89 -6.69
N PRO A 4 -30.80 0.66 -6.35
CA PRO A 4 -31.35 -0.70 -6.36
C PRO A 4 -31.50 -1.20 -7.81
N PRO A 5 -31.39 -2.52 -8.06
CA PRO A 5 -31.58 -3.05 -9.40
C PRO A 5 -33.04 -2.84 -9.83
N GLY A 6 -33.25 -2.12 -10.94
CA GLY A 6 -34.58 -1.95 -11.55
C GLY A 6 -35.21 -0.57 -11.42
N THR A 7 -34.46 0.52 -11.23
CA THR A 7 -35.03 1.87 -11.41
C THR A 7 -35.25 2.14 -12.91
N PRO A 8 -36.49 2.33 -13.39
CA PRO A 8 -36.73 2.66 -14.80
C PRO A 8 -36.49 4.15 -15.04
N GLY A 9 -35.79 4.49 -16.13
CA GLY A 9 -35.86 5.79 -16.79
C GLY A 9 -34.99 6.91 -16.21
N LEU A 10 -33.68 6.86 -16.48
CA LEU A 10 -32.95 8.09 -16.80
C LEU A 10 -32.81 8.11 -18.33
N ASP A 11 -33.72 8.83 -18.99
CA ASP A 11 -33.65 9.07 -20.43
C ASP A 11 -32.44 9.97 -20.71
N PHE A 12 -31.34 9.37 -21.18
CA PHE A 12 -30.22 10.09 -21.73
C PHE A 12 -30.44 10.27 -23.25
N PRO A 13 -30.33 11.49 -23.81
CA PRO A 13 -30.43 11.69 -25.25
C PRO A 13 -29.18 11.13 -25.97
N PRO A 14 -29.32 10.38 -27.08
CA PRO A 14 -28.17 9.99 -27.92
C PRO A 14 -28.02 10.89 -29.18
N PRO A 15 -26.84 10.91 -29.83
CA PRO A 15 -25.62 10.15 -29.51
C PRO A 15 -24.43 11.03 -29.06
N PHE A 16 -23.86 10.63 -27.94
CA PHE A 16 -22.57 11.06 -27.40
C PHE A 16 -21.44 10.35 -28.15
N LEU A 17 -21.23 10.63 -29.45
CA LEU A 17 -20.18 9.98 -30.24
C LEU A 17 -19.31 10.88 -31.12
N ASP A 18 -19.49 12.21 -31.15
CA ASP A 18 -18.76 13.07 -32.12
C ASP A 18 -17.83 14.16 -31.52
N SER A 19 -17.59 14.21 -30.21
CA SER A 19 -16.69 15.24 -29.61
C SER A 19 -15.31 14.74 -29.18
N LEU A 20 -14.80 13.66 -29.79
CA LEU A 20 -13.46 13.09 -29.51
C LEU A 20 -12.31 13.89 -30.15
N ARG A 21 -12.24 15.20 -29.92
CA ARG A 21 -11.03 16.00 -30.19
C ARG A 21 -10.82 17.05 -29.10
N GLY A 22 -10.00 16.69 -28.10
CA GLY A 22 -9.24 17.67 -27.32
C GLY A 22 -9.71 18.00 -25.89
N GLY A 23 -10.82 17.45 -25.41
CA GLY A 23 -11.24 17.57 -24.00
C GLY A 23 -10.75 16.39 -23.15
N SER A 24 -10.34 16.63 -21.90
CA SER A 24 -10.07 15.52 -20.96
C SER A 24 -11.36 14.72 -20.75
N ILE A 25 -11.34 13.42 -21.04
CA ILE A 25 -12.46 12.48 -20.94
C ILE A 25 -13.17 12.54 -19.56
N ILE A 26 -12.44 12.94 -18.52
CA ILE A 26 -12.93 13.11 -17.15
C ILE A 26 -13.95 14.25 -17.02
N MET A 27 -13.76 15.37 -17.73
CA MET A 27 -14.65 16.54 -17.66
C MET A 27 -16.08 16.23 -18.15
N LEU A 28 -16.24 15.15 -18.91
CA LEU A 28 -17.50 14.73 -19.51
C LEU A 28 -18.22 13.64 -18.69
N MET A 29 -17.60 13.13 -17.62
CA MET A 29 -18.19 12.08 -16.78
C MET A 29 -19.15 12.67 -15.74
N PRO A 30 -20.29 12.01 -15.48
CA PRO A 30 -21.23 12.47 -14.46
C PRO A 30 -20.60 12.41 -13.07
N ARG A 31 -20.86 13.44 -12.26
CA ARG A 31 -20.49 13.49 -10.84
C ARG A 31 -21.65 13.09 -9.97
N LEU A 32 -21.39 12.24 -8.97
CA LEU A 32 -22.36 11.92 -7.91
C LEU A 32 -22.38 13.03 -6.85
N ASN A 33 -21.22 13.61 -6.59
CA ASN A 33 -21.00 14.71 -5.66
C ASN A 33 -19.65 15.40 -6.00
N PRO A 34 -19.26 16.49 -5.29
CA PRO A 34 -18.01 17.21 -5.58
C PRO A 34 -16.73 16.36 -5.52
N ASN A 35 -16.75 15.24 -4.79
CA ASN A 35 -15.61 14.38 -4.53
C ASN A 35 -15.74 12.99 -5.14
N GLU A 36 -16.72 12.77 -6.03
CA GLU A 36 -16.99 11.45 -6.60
C GLU A 36 -17.51 11.51 -8.04
N LEU A 37 -16.81 10.80 -8.93
CA LEU A 37 -17.19 10.56 -10.32
C LEU A 37 -17.88 9.20 -10.45
N LEU A 38 -18.86 9.14 -11.35
CA LEU A 38 -19.48 7.90 -11.80
C LEU A 38 -19.00 7.60 -13.23
N ILE A 39 -18.54 6.38 -13.46
CA ILE A 39 -18.38 5.82 -14.81
C ILE A 39 -19.61 4.94 -15.06
N PRO A 40 -20.56 5.37 -15.91
CA PRO A 40 -21.74 4.58 -16.23
C PRO A 40 -21.35 3.22 -16.80
N ALA A 41 -22.12 2.19 -16.47
CA ALA A 41 -21.92 0.87 -17.03
C ALA A 41 -22.22 0.89 -18.52
N VAL A 42 -21.22 0.56 -19.34
CA VAL A 42 -21.37 0.31 -20.77
C VAL A 42 -20.81 -1.07 -21.09
N PRO A 43 -21.47 -1.89 -21.93
CA PRO A 43 -20.94 -3.21 -22.29
C PRO A 43 -19.47 -3.12 -22.74
N PRO A 44 -18.57 -4.00 -22.26
CA PRO A 44 -18.86 -5.24 -21.52
C PRO A 44 -18.92 -5.10 -19.98
N MET A 45 -18.94 -3.88 -19.42
CA MET A 45 -19.07 -3.68 -17.98
C MET A 45 -20.38 -4.27 -17.45
N LYS A 46 -20.32 -5.00 -16.33
CA LYS A 46 -21.48 -5.57 -15.64
C LYS A 46 -22.04 -4.64 -14.57
N ILE A 47 -21.20 -3.73 -14.07
CA ILE A 47 -21.52 -2.73 -13.05
C ILE A 47 -20.90 -1.38 -13.44
N PRO A 48 -21.41 -0.24 -12.93
CA PRO A 48 -20.70 1.03 -13.04
C PRO A 48 -19.44 1.03 -12.16
N ALA A 49 -18.56 2.00 -12.38
CA ALA A 49 -17.42 2.27 -11.49
C ALA A 49 -17.58 3.62 -10.79
N ARG A 50 -16.97 3.78 -9.62
CA ARG A 50 -16.92 5.07 -8.91
C ARG A 50 -15.47 5.48 -8.67
N ILE A 51 -15.16 6.76 -8.79
CA ILE A 51 -13.81 7.28 -8.51
C ILE A 51 -13.94 8.43 -7.51
N PHE A 52 -13.30 8.30 -6.35
CA PHE A 52 -13.19 9.36 -5.37
C PHE A 52 -12.14 10.36 -5.84
N ILE A 53 -12.57 11.51 -6.31
CA ILE A 53 -11.71 12.56 -6.85
C ILE A 53 -12.50 13.86 -6.94
N ARG A 54 -11.83 15.01 -6.75
CA ARG A 54 -12.41 16.34 -6.94
C ARG A 54 -12.16 16.90 -8.34
N GLU A 55 -12.89 17.96 -8.68
CA GLU A 55 -12.66 18.72 -9.91
C GLU A 55 -11.23 19.30 -9.96
N GLY A 56 -10.61 19.26 -11.14
CA GLY A 56 -9.23 19.73 -11.37
C GLY A 56 -8.12 18.70 -11.11
N MET A 57 -8.40 17.60 -10.40
CA MET A 57 -7.44 16.51 -10.26
C MET A 57 -7.39 15.63 -11.51
N GLN A 58 -6.17 15.19 -11.87
CA GLN A 58 -5.94 14.36 -13.06
C GLN A 58 -6.05 12.86 -12.76
N VAL A 59 -6.58 12.13 -13.73
CA VAL A 59 -6.54 10.66 -13.80
C VAL A 59 -6.04 10.25 -15.17
N GLU A 60 -5.18 9.25 -15.22
CA GLU A 60 -4.72 8.69 -16.49
C GLU A 60 -5.86 7.94 -17.18
N GLU A 61 -6.03 8.15 -18.48
CA GLU A 61 -7.04 7.42 -19.29
C GLU A 61 -6.84 5.91 -19.19
N THR A 62 -5.59 5.44 -19.17
CA THR A 62 -5.26 4.03 -18.98
C THR A 62 -5.76 3.49 -17.64
N ALA A 63 -5.73 4.28 -16.57
CA ALA A 63 -6.26 3.87 -15.27
C ALA A 63 -7.79 3.75 -15.29
N ILE A 64 -8.47 4.66 -16.01
CA ILE A 64 -9.92 4.59 -16.25
C ILE A 64 -10.27 3.31 -17.01
N GLU A 65 -9.55 2.99 -18.09
CA GLU A 65 -9.80 1.78 -18.87
C GLU A 65 -9.51 0.50 -18.08
N GLN A 66 -8.49 0.49 -17.23
CA GLN A 66 -8.23 -0.62 -16.30
C GLN A 66 -9.37 -0.80 -15.28
N LEU A 67 -9.92 0.30 -14.77
CA LEU A 67 -11.06 0.23 -13.84
C LEU A 67 -12.33 -0.27 -14.55
N LYS A 68 -12.60 0.19 -15.78
CA LYS A 68 -13.70 -0.34 -16.62
C LYS A 68 -13.53 -1.84 -16.90
N ALA A 69 -12.30 -2.29 -17.18
CA ALA A 69 -12.01 -3.70 -17.37
C ALA A 69 -12.31 -4.51 -16.09
N ALA A 70 -12.00 -3.98 -14.90
CA ALA A 70 -12.37 -4.61 -13.63
C ALA A 70 -13.90 -4.75 -13.48
N CYS A 71 -14.68 -3.78 -13.94
CA CYS A 71 -16.15 -3.85 -13.93
C CYS A 71 -16.73 -4.93 -14.88
N ALA A 72 -15.93 -5.52 -15.77
CA ALA A 72 -16.37 -6.61 -16.65
C ALA A 72 -16.11 -8.01 -16.05
N LEU A 73 -15.32 -8.11 -14.97
CA LEU A 73 -15.01 -9.38 -14.29
C LEU A 73 -16.27 -10.12 -13.84
N PRO A 74 -16.28 -11.47 -13.83
CA PRO A 74 -17.40 -12.21 -13.27
C PRO A 74 -17.52 -12.02 -11.77
N SER A 75 -18.76 -12.05 -11.26
CA SER A 75 -19.07 -11.88 -9.84
C SER A 75 -18.59 -10.56 -9.20
N VAL A 76 -18.12 -9.58 -9.98
CA VAL A 76 -17.75 -8.26 -9.47
C VAL A 76 -18.98 -7.57 -8.90
N VAL A 77 -18.83 -7.03 -7.70
CA VAL A 77 -19.90 -6.34 -6.96
C VAL A 77 -19.68 -4.84 -6.99
N GLU A 78 -18.41 -4.43 -6.88
CA GLU A 78 -18.04 -3.03 -6.78
C GLU A 78 -16.60 -2.84 -7.27
N ALA A 79 -16.35 -1.75 -7.98
CA ALA A 79 -15.02 -1.32 -8.40
C ALA A 79 -14.88 0.19 -8.16
N LEU A 80 -13.87 0.53 -7.35
CA LEU A 80 -13.64 1.88 -6.87
C LEU A 80 -12.23 2.34 -7.24
N GLY A 81 -12.12 3.59 -7.68
CA GLY A 81 -10.85 4.33 -7.75
C GLY A 81 -10.72 5.25 -6.55
N MET A 82 -9.60 5.18 -5.84
CA MET A 82 -9.23 6.10 -4.77
C MET A 82 -8.60 7.38 -5.36
N PRO A 83 -8.43 8.47 -4.60
CA PRO A 83 -7.95 9.75 -5.16
C PRO A 83 -6.53 9.69 -5.78
N ASP A 84 -5.73 8.71 -5.35
CA ASP A 84 -4.41 8.42 -5.86
C ASP A 84 -4.41 7.50 -7.09
N ILE A 85 -5.59 7.20 -7.67
CA ILE A 85 -5.72 6.28 -8.81
C ILE A 85 -4.77 6.67 -9.96
N HIS A 86 -4.02 5.67 -10.45
CA HIS A 86 -3.09 5.80 -11.56
C HIS A 86 -2.82 4.45 -12.21
N GLN A 87 -2.15 4.45 -13.37
CA GLN A 87 -1.95 3.24 -14.16
C GLN A 87 -1.22 2.14 -13.37
N GLY A 88 -1.79 0.93 -13.41
CA GLY A 88 -1.22 -0.28 -12.79
C GLY A 88 -1.04 -1.43 -13.79
N TYR A 89 -1.04 -2.66 -13.26
CA TYR A 89 -1.05 -3.91 -14.02
C TYR A 89 -2.39 -4.64 -13.78
N GLY A 90 -3.13 -4.97 -14.83
CA GLY A 90 -4.48 -5.54 -14.72
C GLY A 90 -5.51 -4.49 -14.28
N VAL A 91 -5.50 -4.15 -12.99
CA VAL A 91 -6.29 -3.05 -12.39
C VAL A 91 -5.37 -1.86 -12.06
N PRO A 92 -5.92 -0.63 -11.93
CA PRO A 92 -5.11 0.53 -11.59
C PRO A 92 -4.61 0.44 -10.14
N ILE A 93 -3.48 1.10 -9.85
CA ILE A 93 -3.06 1.32 -8.45
C ILE A 93 -3.99 2.40 -7.87
N GLY A 94 -4.34 2.30 -6.59
CA GLY A 94 -5.39 3.12 -6.00
C GLY A 94 -6.77 2.56 -6.29
N SER A 95 -6.93 1.24 -6.33
CA SER A 95 -8.23 0.61 -6.60
C SER A 95 -8.66 -0.40 -5.53
N VAL A 96 -9.98 -0.51 -5.41
CA VAL A 96 -10.66 -1.51 -4.58
C VAL A 96 -11.63 -2.25 -5.49
N VAL A 97 -11.50 -3.57 -5.55
CA VAL A 97 -12.36 -4.44 -6.36
C VAL A 97 -12.96 -5.53 -5.47
N ALA A 98 -14.27 -5.53 -5.34
CA ALA A 98 -14.99 -6.52 -4.54
C ALA A 98 -15.63 -7.58 -5.44
N THR A 99 -15.42 -8.85 -5.09
CA THR A 99 -15.96 -10.01 -5.82
C THR A 99 -16.63 -10.98 -4.85
N ARG A 100 -17.48 -11.88 -5.38
CA ARG A 100 -18.11 -12.95 -4.57
C ARG A 100 -17.36 -14.27 -4.66
N GLU A 101 -17.10 -14.74 -5.88
CA GLU A 101 -16.78 -16.15 -6.15
C GLU A 101 -15.40 -16.34 -6.78
N ILE A 102 -14.69 -15.24 -7.04
CA ILE A 102 -13.39 -15.26 -7.72
C ILE A 102 -12.35 -14.49 -6.93
N VAL A 103 -11.09 -14.88 -7.10
CA VAL A 103 -9.92 -14.12 -6.68
C VAL A 103 -9.12 -13.68 -7.92
N VAL A 104 -8.62 -12.45 -7.90
CA VAL A 104 -7.94 -11.80 -9.03
C VAL A 104 -6.52 -11.42 -8.59
N PRO A 105 -5.49 -12.24 -8.89
CA PRO A 105 -4.12 -11.97 -8.44
C PRO A 105 -3.59 -10.58 -8.86
N ALA A 106 -3.93 -10.14 -10.07
CA ALA A 106 -3.55 -8.82 -10.56
C ALA A 106 -4.16 -7.66 -9.75
N ALA A 107 -5.31 -7.88 -9.09
CA ALA A 107 -5.99 -6.91 -8.23
C ALA A 107 -5.45 -6.88 -6.79
N VAL A 108 -4.53 -7.78 -6.43
CA VAL A 108 -3.68 -7.67 -5.24
C VAL A 108 -2.36 -6.99 -5.60
N GLY A 109 -1.76 -7.41 -6.71
CA GLY A 109 -0.47 -6.90 -7.19
C GLY A 109 0.70 -7.84 -6.88
N TYR A 110 1.88 -7.48 -7.39
CA TYR A 110 3.10 -8.29 -7.24
C TYR A 110 3.66 -8.24 -5.82
N ASP A 111 3.77 -7.05 -5.23
CA ASP A 111 4.27 -6.92 -3.86
C ASP A 111 3.12 -7.09 -2.86
N ILE A 112 2.78 -8.36 -2.62
CA ILE A 112 1.72 -8.78 -1.71
C ILE A 112 2.03 -8.25 -0.31
N ASN A 113 1.03 -7.66 0.32
CA ASN A 113 1.10 -7.06 1.64
C ASN A 113 2.19 -5.98 1.76
N CYS A 114 2.57 -5.32 0.66
CA CYS A 114 3.24 -4.03 0.73
C CYS A 114 2.42 -3.11 1.62
N GLY A 115 3.08 -2.42 2.54
CA GLY A 115 2.39 -1.75 3.63
C GLY A 115 3.28 -0.83 4.43
N MET A 116 2.63 -0.17 5.38
CA MET A 116 3.19 0.91 6.17
C MET A 116 3.18 0.53 7.65
N ARG A 117 4.22 0.94 8.37
CA ARG A 117 4.30 0.86 9.83
C ARG A 117 4.79 2.20 10.38
N LEU A 118 4.15 2.70 11.45
CA LEU A 118 4.54 3.96 12.09
C LEU A 118 4.91 3.75 13.57
N LEU A 119 6.12 4.15 13.93
CA LEU A 119 6.62 4.17 15.30
C LEU A 119 6.67 5.61 15.80
N THR A 120 6.26 5.82 17.05
CA THR A 120 6.47 7.09 17.77
C THR A 120 7.74 7.04 18.59
N THR A 121 8.22 8.20 19.05
CA THR A 121 9.35 8.32 19.97
C THR A 121 9.02 9.38 21.03
N PRO A 122 9.63 9.36 22.22
CA PRO A 122 9.46 10.43 23.20
C PRO A 122 10.21 11.72 22.80
N LEU A 123 11.00 11.69 21.73
CA LEU A 123 11.95 12.75 21.36
C LEU A 123 11.31 13.77 20.43
N ARG A 124 11.68 15.03 20.62
CA ARG A 124 11.52 16.09 19.63
C ARG A 124 12.56 15.91 18.53
N LEU A 125 12.25 16.36 17.33
CA LEU A 125 13.18 16.26 16.20
C LEU A 125 14.51 16.99 16.46
N GLU A 126 14.47 18.12 17.18
CA GLU A 126 15.69 18.89 17.53
C GLU A 126 16.62 18.17 18.51
N GLU A 127 16.14 17.13 19.20
CA GLU A 127 16.93 16.31 20.12
C GLU A 127 17.67 15.17 19.40
N ILE A 128 17.37 14.92 18.12
CA ILE A 128 17.97 13.83 17.35
C ILE A 128 18.94 14.33 16.27
N ASP A 129 20.08 13.66 16.16
CA ASP A 129 20.94 13.75 14.98
C ASP A 129 20.37 12.84 13.90
N VAL A 130 19.48 13.42 13.10
CA VAL A 130 18.76 12.74 12.02
C VAL A 130 19.72 12.04 11.05
N LYS A 131 20.88 12.62 10.76
CA LYS A 131 21.86 12.06 9.83
C LYS A 131 22.55 10.85 10.44
N GLN A 132 23.05 10.98 11.66
CA GLN A 132 23.71 9.88 12.37
C GLN A 132 22.78 8.68 12.53
N LEU A 133 21.53 8.93 12.91
CA LEU A 133 20.54 7.89 13.08
C LEU A 133 20.17 7.21 11.75
N ALA A 134 19.95 7.98 10.68
CA ALA A 134 19.70 7.44 9.34
C ALA A 134 20.86 6.56 8.85
N ASP A 135 22.10 7.02 9.01
CA ASP A 135 23.29 6.23 8.64
C ASP A 135 23.42 4.97 9.50
N SER A 136 22.94 4.99 10.75
CA SER A 136 22.93 3.80 11.61
C SER A 136 21.86 2.79 11.21
N ILE A 137 20.64 3.24 10.92
CA ILE A 137 19.57 2.38 10.41
C ILE A 137 20.01 1.73 9.09
N ARG A 138 20.65 2.50 8.19
CA ARG A 138 21.21 2.02 6.93
C ARG A 138 22.21 0.88 7.09
N ARG A 139 23.00 0.87 8.17
CA ARG A 139 23.97 -0.20 8.46
C ARG A 139 23.30 -1.50 8.91
N ASP A 140 22.18 -1.39 9.62
CA ASP A 140 21.48 -2.53 10.21
C ASP A 140 20.39 -3.10 9.29
N ILE A 141 19.87 -2.27 8.37
CA ILE A 141 18.81 -2.63 7.43
C ILE A 141 19.34 -2.41 6.00
N PRO A 142 19.63 -3.49 5.26
CA PRO A 142 19.96 -3.40 3.85
C PRO A 142 18.83 -2.75 3.06
N LEU A 143 19.21 -1.79 2.20
CA LEU A 143 18.30 -1.08 1.30
C LEU A 143 18.47 -1.66 -0.10
N GLY A 144 17.44 -1.66 -0.94
CA GLY A 144 17.58 -2.05 -2.34
C GLY A 144 17.21 -3.51 -2.62
N GLU A 145 17.22 -3.87 -3.90
CA GLU A 145 16.81 -5.20 -4.35
C GLU A 145 17.91 -6.25 -4.19
N GLY A 146 17.52 -7.50 -3.93
CA GLY A 146 18.44 -8.64 -3.92
C GLY A 146 19.31 -8.78 -2.67
N HIS A 147 19.17 -7.90 -1.67
CA HIS A 147 19.91 -8.01 -0.41
C HIS A 147 19.31 -9.05 0.53
N HIS A 148 20.14 -9.46 1.49
CA HIS A 148 19.84 -10.43 2.53
C HIS A 148 20.15 -9.84 3.91
N ASN A 149 19.43 -10.25 4.96
CA ASN A 149 19.71 -9.77 6.32
C ASN A 149 19.48 -10.87 7.37
N VAL A 150 18.23 -11.12 7.75
CA VAL A 150 17.87 -12.14 8.73
C VAL A 150 17.52 -13.43 8.01
N ALA A 151 18.36 -14.46 8.17
CA ALA A 151 18.11 -15.80 7.67
C ALA A 151 17.49 -16.68 8.75
N LEU A 152 16.43 -17.39 8.39
CA LEU A 152 15.80 -18.41 9.24
C LEU A 152 16.08 -19.82 8.70
N GLY A 153 16.13 -20.79 9.61
CA GLY A 153 16.09 -22.21 9.23
C GLY A 153 14.82 -22.53 8.46
N LYS A 154 14.81 -23.59 7.65
CA LYS A 154 13.66 -23.92 6.78
C LYS A 154 12.36 -24.07 7.56
N ASP A 155 12.39 -24.75 8.71
CA ASP A 155 11.20 -24.99 9.53
C ASP A 155 10.69 -23.69 10.17
N ASP A 156 11.59 -22.87 10.73
CA ASP A 156 11.26 -21.56 11.29
C ASP A 156 10.71 -20.61 10.22
N PHE A 157 11.27 -20.64 9.02
CA PHE A 157 10.80 -19.84 7.90
C PHE A 157 9.40 -20.29 7.45
N ALA A 158 9.17 -21.60 7.33
CA ALA A 158 7.84 -22.14 7.04
C ALA A 158 6.82 -21.73 8.11
N ALA A 159 7.17 -21.81 9.39
CA ALA A 159 6.33 -21.34 10.48
C ALA A 159 6.01 -19.83 10.36
N VAL A 160 6.97 -18.99 9.95
CA VAL A 160 6.73 -17.57 9.65
C VAL A 160 5.79 -17.40 8.46
N LEU A 161 5.89 -18.20 7.42
CA LEU A 161 4.95 -18.15 6.29
C LEU A 161 3.54 -18.58 6.72
N GLU A 162 3.38 -19.50 7.66
CA GLU A 162 2.07 -19.95 8.13
C GLU A 162 1.45 -19.03 9.18
N GLY A 163 2.26 -18.47 10.08
CA GLY A 163 1.81 -17.75 11.28
C GLY A 163 2.23 -16.28 11.40
N GLY A 164 3.00 -15.75 10.45
CA GLY A 164 3.39 -14.34 10.43
C GLY A 164 4.19 -13.89 11.66
N VAL A 165 3.86 -12.73 12.22
CA VAL A 165 4.57 -12.16 13.38
C VAL A 165 4.44 -13.07 14.60
N SER A 166 3.29 -13.73 14.79
CA SER A 166 3.06 -14.65 15.92
C SER A 166 4.02 -15.85 15.90
N ALA A 167 4.51 -16.26 14.73
CA ALA A 167 5.49 -17.33 14.64
C ALA A 167 6.90 -16.91 15.09
N LEU A 168 7.23 -15.61 15.03
CA LEU A 168 8.54 -15.09 15.44
C LEU A 168 8.85 -15.34 16.92
N PHE A 169 7.84 -15.51 17.78
CA PHE A 169 8.06 -15.86 19.19
C PHE A 169 8.56 -17.30 19.40
N GLY A 170 8.43 -18.16 18.38
CA GLY A 170 8.84 -19.56 18.43
C GLY A 170 10.10 -19.87 17.61
N VAL A 171 10.62 -18.92 16.83
CA VAL A 171 11.79 -19.16 15.98
C VAL A 171 13.08 -19.18 16.79
N LYS A 172 14.09 -19.88 16.30
CA LYS A 172 15.40 -19.90 16.95
C LYS A 172 16.12 -18.59 16.70
N HIS A 173 16.38 -17.85 17.76
CA HIS A 173 17.17 -16.62 17.67
C HIS A 173 18.61 -16.95 17.27
N SER A 174 19.02 -16.43 16.12
CA SER A 174 20.41 -16.51 15.65
C SER A 174 21.29 -15.49 16.39
N GLY A 175 22.59 -15.45 16.09
CA GLY A 175 23.49 -14.39 16.59
C GLY A 175 23.28 -13.01 15.93
N HIS A 176 22.13 -12.78 15.27
CA HIS A 176 21.83 -11.53 14.59
C HIS A 176 21.34 -10.45 15.56
N ARG A 177 21.80 -9.20 15.36
CA ARG A 177 21.51 -8.04 16.23
C ARG A 177 20.02 -7.69 16.40
N VAL A 178 19.15 -8.21 15.54
CA VAL A 178 17.70 -8.02 15.69
C VAL A 178 17.20 -8.66 16.99
N TRP A 179 17.79 -9.80 17.37
CA TRP A 179 17.41 -10.55 18.55
C TRP A 179 17.97 -9.93 19.84
N GLU A 180 19.01 -9.10 19.75
CA GLU A 180 19.49 -8.27 20.88
C GLU A 180 18.48 -7.19 21.27
N ALA A 181 17.62 -6.78 20.33
CA ALA A 181 16.59 -5.77 20.55
C ALA A 181 15.19 -6.38 20.72
N TRP A 182 15.09 -7.70 20.65
CA TRP A 182 13.84 -8.43 20.77
C TRP A 182 13.52 -8.67 22.24
N SER A 183 12.29 -8.35 22.63
CA SER A 183 11.73 -8.70 23.93
C SER A 183 10.30 -9.16 23.74
N ASP A 184 9.99 -10.38 24.16
CA ASP A 184 8.65 -10.94 24.07
C ASP A 184 7.61 -10.05 24.77
N ASP A 185 7.98 -9.43 25.89
CA ASP A 185 7.11 -8.54 26.66
C ASP A 185 6.84 -7.22 25.91
N GLU A 186 7.79 -6.75 25.10
CA GLU A 186 7.62 -5.54 24.29
C GLU A 186 6.89 -5.83 22.98
N GLU A 187 7.17 -6.96 22.32
CA GLU A 187 6.68 -7.26 20.98
C GLU A 187 5.27 -7.88 20.99
N ARG A 188 4.92 -8.69 22.00
CA ARG A 188 3.63 -9.39 22.07
C ARG A 188 2.43 -8.43 22.15
N PRO A 189 2.45 -7.34 22.92
CA PRO A 189 1.36 -6.36 22.91
C PRO A 189 1.20 -5.63 21.57
N LEU A 190 2.22 -5.60 20.71
CA LEU A 190 2.15 -4.90 19.43
C LEU A 190 1.26 -5.62 18.42
N LEU A 191 0.98 -6.91 18.61
CA LEU A 191 0.08 -7.68 17.74
C LEU A 191 -1.30 -7.03 17.64
N GLU A 192 -1.81 -6.43 18.72
CA GLU A 192 -3.11 -5.72 18.72
C GLU A 192 -3.11 -4.44 17.85
N LYS A 193 -1.93 -3.99 17.40
CA LYS A 193 -1.73 -2.79 16.58
C LYS A 193 -1.20 -3.13 15.18
N ILE A 194 -1.27 -4.39 14.77
CA ILE A 194 -0.96 -4.84 13.42
C ILE A 194 -2.27 -5.33 12.80
N GLU A 195 -2.53 -4.94 11.57
CA GLU A 195 -3.66 -5.49 10.82
C GLU A 195 -3.61 -7.02 10.79
N GLU A 196 -4.76 -7.68 11.00
CA GLU A 196 -4.86 -9.14 11.17
C GLU A 196 -3.96 -9.71 12.28
N ARG A 197 -3.58 -8.87 13.25
CA ARG A 197 -2.59 -9.21 14.29
C ARG A 197 -1.26 -9.71 13.71
N GLY A 198 -0.95 -9.30 12.47
CA GLY A 198 0.25 -9.70 11.75
C GLY A 198 0.28 -11.17 11.33
N SER A 199 -0.89 -11.83 11.25
CA SER A 199 -1.01 -13.25 10.95
C SER A 199 -2.28 -13.57 10.17
N MET A 200 -2.13 -14.15 8.98
CA MET A 200 -3.19 -14.71 8.15
C MET A 200 -2.96 -16.22 8.00
N GLU A 201 -3.99 -16.99 7.68
CA GLU A 201 -3.85 -18.43 7.46
C GLU A 201 -3.06 -18.71 6.17
N GLY A 202 -1.74 -18.84 6.31
CA GLY A 202 -0.80 -19.12 5.23
C GLY A 202 -0.65 -20.61 4.97
N GLY A 203 -0.41 -20.99 3.71
CA GLY A 203 -0.10 -22.38 3.34
C GLY A 203 1.24 -22.46 2.61
N VAL A 204 2.28 -22.94 3.29
CA VAL A 204 3.63 -23.06 2.71
C VAL A 204 3.66 -23.96 1.48
N GLU A 205 2.83 -25.00 1.45
CA GLU A 205 2.69 -25.93 0.31
C GLU A 205 2.14 -25.27 -0.96
N ALA A 206 1.46 -24.12 -0.82
CA ALA A 206 0.96 -23.35 -1.96
C ALA A 206 2.01 -22.35 -2.49
N VAL A 207 3.14 -22.18 -1.80
CA VAL A 207 4.25 -21.33 -2.20
C VAL A 207 5.25 -22.16 -3.01
N SER A 208 5.63 -21.68 -4.21
CA SER A 208 6.60 -22.41 -5.03
C SER A 208 7.98 -22.47 -4.34
N HIS A 209 8.74 -23.54 -4.60
CA HIS A 209 10.12 -23.63 -4.09
C HIS A 209 10.98 -22.42 -4.48
N HIS A 210 10.76 -21.87 -5.67
CA HIS A 210 11.46 -20.67 -6.11
C HIS A 210 11.09 -19.44 -5.28
N ALA A 211 9.80 -19.21 -5.01
CA ALA A 211 9.36 -18.12 -4.13
C ALA A 211 9.89 -18.28 -2.69
N PHE A 212 9.83 -19.50 -2.15
CA PHE A 212 10.37 -19.81 -0.82
C PHE A 212 11.86 -19.50 -0.73
N SER A 213 12.67 -20.01 -1.67
CA SER A 213 14.11 -19.77 -1.70
C SER A 213 14.47 -18.30 -1.90
N ARG A 214 13.69 -17.55 -2.69
CA ARG A 214 13.91 -16.10 -2.87
C ARG A 214 13.65 -15.28 -1.60
N GLY A 215 12.80 -15.75 -0.68
CA GLY A 215 12.43 -15.02 0.53
C GLY A 215 13.25 -15.38 1.77
N GLN A 216 13.80 -16.59 1.84
CA GLN A 216 14.30 -17.20 3.08
C GLN A 216 15.34 -16.37 3.84
N ASP A 217 16.12 -15.56 3.13
CA ASP A 217 17.20 -14.73 3.66
C ASP A 217 16.93 -13.22 3.53
N GLN A 218 15.72 -12.82 3.12
CA GLN A 218 15.34 -11.43 2.86
C GLN A 218 14.56 -10.75 4.00
N LEU A 219 14.34 -11.43 5.13
CA LEU A 219 13.69 -10.80 6.28
C LEU A 219 14.56 -9.66 6.83
N ALA A 220 13.89 -8.62 7.32
CA ALA A 220 14.48 -7.36 7.76
C ALA A 220 15.26 -6.60 6.66
N THR A 221 14.78 -6.66 5.41
CA THR A 221 15.32 -5.87 4.29
C THR A 221 14.27 -4.89 3.77
N LEU A 222 14.71 -3.70 3.35
CA LEU A 222 13.79 -2.68 2.87
C LEU A 222 13.29 -2.99 1.45
N GLY A 223 14.21 -3.21 0.53
CA GLY A 223 13.92 -3.27 -0.89
C GLY A 223 14.09 -1.99 -1.68
N GLY A 224 13.87 -2.11 -3.00
CA GLY A 224 13.86 -1.01 -3.96
C GLY A 224 12.45 -0.50 -4.28
N GLY A 225 12.35 0.27 -5.36
CA GLY A 225 11.10 0.86 -5.82
C GLY A 225 10.58 1.97 -4.88
N ASN A 226 9.30 1.91 -4.53
CA ASN A 226 8.68 2.92 -3.66
C ASN A 226 8.98 2.70 -2.17
N HIS A 227 9.67 1.63 -1.78
CA HIS A 227 9.99 1.36 -0.37
C HIS A 227 10.92 2.41 0.23
N PHE A 228 10.72 2.69 1.52
CA PHE A 228 11.52 3.64 2.29
C PHE A 228 11.46 3.38 3.80
N ILE A 229 12.47 3.89 4.51
CA ILE A 229 12.35 4.22 5.93
C ILE A 229 12.53 5.72 6.06
N GLU A 230 11.58 6.39 6.70
CA GLU A 230 11.62 7.83 6.91
C GLU A 230 11.66 8.19 8.39
N ILE A 231 12.60 9.06 8.76
CA ILE A 231 12.55 9.80 10.02
C ILE A 231 11.80 11.09 9.71
N GLN A 232 10.67 11.28 10.37
CA GLN A 232 9.73 12.36 10.07
C GLN A 232 9.50 13.23 11.31
N LEU A 233 9.18 14.50 11.04
CA LEU A 233 8.70 15.48 12.00
C LEU A 233 7.18 15.45 12.03
N VAL A 234 6.56 15.36 13.21
CA VAL A 234 5.14 15.72 13.38
C VAL A 234 5.02 17.23 13.25
N GLU A 235 4.70 17.70 12.05
CA GLU A 235 4.67 19.13 11.72
C GLU A 235 3.37 19.78 12.18
N GLN A 236 2.25 19.07 12.06
CA GLN A 236 0.94 19.56 12.47
C GLN A 236 0.12 18.43 13.11
N VAL A 237 -0.63 18.79 14.15
CA VAL A 237 -1.67 17.95 14.76
C VAL A 237 -3.02 18.59 14.47
N TYR A 238 -3.96 17.81 13.93
CA TYR A 238 -5.30 18.27 13.59
C TYR A 238 -6.30 18.04 14.73
N ASP A 239 -6.14 16.93 15.47
CA ASP A 239 -6.94 16.59 16.65
C ASP A 239 -6.00 16.29 17.83
N PRO A 240 -5.83 17.24 18.78
CA PRO A 240 -4.93 17.07 19.92
C PRO A 240 -5.30 15.89 20.84
N LYS A 241 -6.58 15.59 21.04
CA LYS A 241 -7.02 14.49 21.91
C LYS A 241 -6.69 13.15 21.26
N LEU A 242 -6.96 13.05 19.97
CA LEU A 242 -6.67 11.84 19.21
C LEU A 242 -5.16 11.63 19.03
N ALA A 243 -4.41 12.69 18.76
CA ALA A 243 -2.95 12.63 18.71
C ALA A 243 -2.37 12.15 20.05
N GLN A 244 -2.83 12.69 21.18
CA GLN A 244 -2.40 12.24 22.50
C GLN A 244 -2.65 10.74 22.72
N ARG A 245 -3.79 10.19 22.26
CA ARG A 245 -4.08 8.75 22.32
C ARG A 245 -3.10 7.89 21.54
N PHE A 246 -2.60 8.40 20.42
CA PHE A 246 -1.56 7.74 19.63
C PHE A 246 -0.14 8.05 20.11
N GLY A 247 0.02 8.81 21.21
CA GLY A 247 1.33 9.24 21.71
C GLY A 247 2.00 10.28 20.80
N LEU A 248 1.21 11.07 20.07
CA LEU A 248 1.68 12.06 19.11
C LEU A 248 1.62 13.50 19.64
N PHE A 249 2.63 14.31 19.32
CA PHE A 249 2.66 15.75 19.61
C PHE A 249 3.46 16.53 18.56
N ALA A 250 3.17 17.82 18.39
CA ALA A 250 3.86 18.67 17.42
C ALA A 250 5.36 18.86 17.78
N GLY A 251 6.24 18.71 16.80
CA GLY A 251 7.69 18.75 17.00
C GLY A 251 8.33 17.37 17.25
N GLN A 252 7.54 16.33 17.45
CA GLN A 252 8.02 14.97 17.71
C GLN A 252 8.72 14.34 16.50
N ALA A 253 9.74 13.52 16.76
CA ALA A 253 10.32 12.61 15.79
C ALA A 253 9.54 11.28 15.74
N VAL A 254 9.17 10.85 14.54
CA VAL A 254 8.51 9.54 14.30
C VAL A 254 9.23 8.80 13.18
N VAL A 255 9.05 7.47 13.11
CA VAL A 255 9.66 6.65 12.06
C VAL A 255 8.59 5.89 11.30
N MET A 256 8.57 6.07 9.99
CA MET A 256 7.68 5.38 9.08
C MET A 256 8.49 4.36 8.25
N ILE A 257 8.01 3.11 8.21
CA ILE A 257 8.60 2.02 7.44
C ILE A 257 7.62 1.61 6.36
N HIS A 258 8.05 1.67 5.10
CA HIS A 258 7.31 1.20 3.94
C HIS A 258 8.05 0.02 3.30
N SER A 259 7.50 -1.18 3.44
CA SER A 259 8.02 -2.36 2.75
C SER A 259 6.95 -3.44 2.62
N GLY A 260 7.27 -4.49 1.86
CA GLY A 260 6.38 -5.59 1.54
C GLY A 260 7.03 -6.96 1.65
N SER A 261 6.57 -7.87 0.79
CA SER A 261 6.90 -9.29 0.79
C SER A 261 8.15 -9.66 0.01
N ARG A 262 8.87 -8.63 -0.48
CA ARG A 262 10.18 -8.75 -1.13
C ARG A 262 10.12 -9.72 -2.32
N GLY A 263 11.19 -10.47 -2.57
CA GLY A 263 11.27 -11.41 -3.69
C GLY A 263 10.23 -12.54 -3.61
N LEU A 264 9.83 -12.93 -2.40
CA LEU A 264 8.87 -14.01 -2.17
C LEU A 264 7.48 -13.65 -2.73
N GLY A 265 6.89 -12.53 -2.28
CA GLY A 265 5.55 -12.19 -2.75
C GLY A 265 5.52 -11.75 -4.19
N HIS A 266 6.59 -11.11 -4.70
CA HIS A 266 6.72 -10.87 -6.15
C HIS A 266 6.65 -12.18 -6.93
N GLN A 267 7.34 -13.23 -6.47
CA GLN A 267 7.32 -14.52 -7.14
C GLN A 267 5.95 -15.19 -7.04
N VAL A 268 5.31 -15.17 -5.87
CA VAL A 268 3.92 -15.65 -5.70
C VAL A 268 2.97 -14.91 -6.65
N GLY A 269 3.11 -13.58 -6.75
CA GLY A 269 2.33 -12.76 -7.69
C GLY A 269 2.52 -13.20 -9.14
N ASP A 270 3.77 -13.39 -9.60
CA ASP A 270 4.06 -13.84 -10.97
C ASP A 270 3.50 -15.25 -11.23
N ASP A 271 3.76 -16.19 -10.32
CA ASP A 271 3.35 -17.59 -10.44
C ASP A 271 1.83 -17.69 -10.60
N TYR A 272 1.06 -16.98 -9.77
CA TYR A 272 -0.40 -17.07 -9.78
C TYR A 272 -1.07 -16.18 -10.83
N MET A 273 -0.45 -15.06 -11.23
CA MET A 273 -0.93 -14.31 -12.40
C MET A 273 -0.78 -15.16 -13.68
N ARG A 274 0.35 -15.86 -13.85
CA ARG A 274 0.54 -16.82 -14.94
C ARG A 274 -0.48 -17.96 -14.86
N LEU A 275 -0.64 -18.58 -13.69
CA LEU A 275 -1.62 -19.64 -13.49
C LEU A 275 -3.05 -19.20 -13.82
N SER A 276 -3.43 -17.97 -13.46
CA SER A 276 -4.77 -17.44 -13.78
C SER A 276 -4.99 -17.25 -15.27
N ARG A 277 -3.94 -16.87 -16.02
CA ARG A 277 -3.99 -16.75 -17.48
C ARG A 277 -4.12 -18.11 -18.15
N ASP A 278 -3.30 -19.06 -17.72
CA ASP A 278 -3.37 -20.44 -18.21
C ASP A 278 -4.71 -21.10 -17.86
N TYR A 279 -5.29 -20.74 -16.71
CA TYR A 279 -6.63 -21.16 -16.33
C TYR A 279 -7.68 -20.57 -17.29
N ASP A 280 -7.66 -19.26 -17.54
CA ASP A 280 -8.60 -18.60 -18.47
C ASP A 280 -8.53 -19.21 -19.88
N HIS A 281 -7.33 -19.37 -20.44
CA HIS A 281 -7.14 -19.93 -21.79
C HIS A 281 -7.67 -21.37 -21.91
N ARG A 282 -7.55 -22.19 -20.85
CA ARG A 282 -8.10 -23.56 -20.82
C ARG A 282 -9.62 -23.60 -20.72
N HIS A 283 -10.27 -22.52 -20.27
CA HIS A 283 -11.71 -22.46 -20.02
C HIS A 283 -12.45 -21.55 -21.02
N GLY A 284 -11.89 -21.39 -22.23
CA GLY A 284 -12.53 -20.66 -23.34
C GLY A 284 -12.00 -19.23 -23.54
N GLY A 285 -11.20 -18.72 -22.61
CA GLY A 285 -10.59 -17.39 -22.69
C GLY A 285 -11.59 -16.24 -22.67
N GLY A 286 -11.12 -15.04 -23.02
CA GLY A 286 -11.97 -13.87 -23.23
C GLY A 286 -12.24 -13.02 -22.00
N GLN A 287 -11.47 -13.19 -20.92
CA GLN A 287 -11.38 -12.17 -19.87
C GLN A 287 -10.94 -10.83 -20.47
N PRO A 288 -11.25 -9.68 -19.82
CA PRO A 288 -11.14 -8.36 -20.45
C PRO A 288 -9.78 -8.10 -21.09
N ASN A 289 -8.72 -8.68 -20.51
CA ASN A 289 -7.44 -8.93 -21.17
C ASN A 289 -6.61 -9.94 -20.37
N ASP A 290 -5.52 -10.39 -20.99
CA ASP A 290 -4.51 -11.32 -20.46
C ASP A 290 -3.84 -10.90 -19.13
N ASN A 291 -3.95 -9.63 -18.74
CA ASN A 291 -3.40 -9.13 -17.48
C ASN A 291 -4.46 -9.05 -16.37
N LEU A 292 -5.70 -9.44 -16.65
CA LEU A 292 -6.85 -9.38 -15.74
C LEU A 292 -7.65 -10.69 -15.76
N CYS A 293 -6.95 -11.80 -15.51
CA CYS A 293 -7.55 -13.12 -15.33
C CYS A 293 -7.84 -13.39 -13.84
N PHE A 294 -8.70 -14.37 -13.58
CA PHE A 294 -9.14 -14.72 -12.23
C PHE A 294 -9.07 -16.23 -11.99
N LEU A 295 -9.19 -16.63 -10.73
CA LEU A 295 -9.35 -18.02 -10.30
C LEU A 295 -10.64 -18.15 -9.48
N PRO A 296 -11.52 -19.12 -9.75
CA PRO A 296 -12.68 -19.37 -8.88
C PRO A 296 -12.25 -19.79 -7.49
N LEU A 297 -12.90 -19.27 -6.44
CA LEU A 297 -12.59 -19.56 -5.04
C LEU A 297 -12.81 -21.03 -4.67
N GLU A 298 -13.75 -21.69 -5.35
CA GLU A 298 -14.03 -23.12 -5.18
C GLU A 298 -13.03 -24.02 -5.92
N SER A 299 -12.16 -23.45 -6.76
CA SER A 299 -11.11 -24.21 -7.45
C SER A 299 -9.92 -24.48 -6.52
N LYS A 300 -9.12 -25.50 -6.85
CA LYS A 300 -7.87 -25.77 -6.13
C LYS A 300 -6.89 -24.60 -6.30
N GLU A 301 -6.80 -24.06 -7.50
CA GLU A 301 -5.94 -22.92 -7.84
C GLU A 301 -6.33 -21.66 -7.05
N GLY A 302 -7.62 -21.36 -6.92
CA GLY A 302 -8.12 -20.22 -6.15
C GLY A 302 -7.80 -20.34 -4.66
N ARG A 303 -8.06 -21.50 -4.05
CA ARG A 303 -7.70 -21.77 -2.65
C ARG A 303 -6.19 -21.69 -2.42
N ASN A 304 -5.41 -22.30 -3.31
CA ASN A 304 -3.95 -22.27 -3.22
C ASN A 304 -3.42 -20.83 -3.33
N TYR A 305 -3.99 -20.01 -4.22
CA TYR A 305 -3.58 -18.60 -4.31
C TYR A 305 -3.84 -17.85 -3.01
N LEU A 306 -5.02 -18.02 -2.39
CA LEU A 306 -5.32 -17.37 -1.10
C LEU A 306 -4.33 -17.80 -0.01
N GLN A 307 -4.00 -19.09 0.08
CA GLN A 307 -3.00 -19.59 1.03
C GLN A 307 -1.59 -19.05 0.75
N ALA A 308 -1.17 -18.99 -0.52
CA ALA A 308 0.13 -18.46 -0.91
C ALA A 308 0.23 -16.93 -0.71
N MET A 309 -0.86 -16.21 -0.97
CA MET A 309 -0.98 -14.78 -0.70
C MET A 309 -0.92 -14.50 0.80
N SER A 310 -1.65 -15.24 1.62
CA SER A 310 -1.57 -15.16 3.09
C SER A 310 -0.14 -15.45 3.58
N ALA A 311 0.54 -16.44 2.99
CA ALA A 311 1.93 -16.74 3.32
C ALA A 311 2.90 -15.59 2.96
N ALA A 312 2.73 -14.99 1.78
CA ALA A 312 3.47 -13.79 1.41
C ALA A 312 3.14 -12.59 2.30
N ALA A 313 1.88 -12.48 2.74
CA ALA A 313 1.46 -11.43 3.66
C ALA A 313 2.12 -11.57 5.04
N ASN A 314 2.12 -12.78 5.57
CA ASN A 314 2.81 -13.14 6.81
C ASN A 314 4.29 -12.79 6.77
N PHE A 315 4.97 -13.12 5.67
CA PHE A 315 6.35 -12.70 5.44
C PHE A 315 6.51 -11.18 5.51
N ALA A 316 5.65 -10.40 4.85
CA ALA A 316 5.75 -8.95 4.84
C ALA A 316 5.52 -8.32 6.22
N PHE A 317 4.56 -8.85 7.00
CA PHE A 317 4.35 -8.42 8.38
C PHE A 317 5.58 -8.71 9.24
N ALA A 318 6.15 -9.92 9.15
CA ALA A 318 7.38 -10.29 9.83
C ALA A 318 8.56 -9.40 9.41
N ASN A 319 8.68 -9.09 8.11
CA ASN A 319 9.73 -8.23 7.56
C ASN A 319 9.67 -6.82 8.17
N ARG A 320 8.50 -6.16 8.13
CA ARG A 320 8.29 -4.83 8.75
C ARG A 320 8.50 -4.88 10.26
N HIS A 321 8.14 -5.99 10.90
CA HIS A 321 8.30 -6.17 12.34
C HIS A 321 9.77 -6.26 12.77
N LEU A 322 10.57 -7.06 12.07
CA LEU A 322 12.01 -7.17 12.34
C LEU A 322 12.76 -5.88 11.97
N MET A 323 12.38 -5.18 10.90
CA MET A 323 12.91 -3.83 10.62
C MET A 323 12.59 -2.84 11.74
N ALA A 324 11.38 -2.87 12.31
CA ALA A 324 11.03 -2.04 13.44
C ALA A 324 11.89 -2.34 14.67
N ALA A 325 12.16 -3.61 14.98
CA ALA A 325 13.06 -3.99 16.08
C ALA A 325 14.48 -3.44 15.87
N LEU A 326 15.00 -3.49 14.63
CA LEU A 326 16.29 -2.87 14.29
C LEU A 326 16.26 -1.34 14.41
N VAL A 327 15.16 -0.69 14.03
CA VAL A 327 14.99 0.77 14.25
C VAL A 327 15.03 1.08 15.75
N LYS A 328 14.27 0.36 16.58
CA LYS A 328 14.26 0.53 18.05
C LYS A 328 15.68 0.41 18.62
N LYS A 329 16.42 -0.62 18.21
CA LYS A 329 17.82 -0.82 18.57
C LYS A 329 18.69 0.39 18.27
N ASN A 330 18.53 0.96 17.08
CA ASN A 330 19.34 2.11 16.63
C ASN A 330 19.03 3.36 17.44
N PHE A 331 17.76 3.61 17.78
CA PHE A 331 17.41 4.69 18.70
C PHE A 331 17.98 4.47 20.10
N ARG A 332 17.81 3.26 20.66
CA ARG A 332 18.30 2.93 22.00
C ARG A 332 19.81 3.07 22.15
N HIS A 333 20.55 2.77 21.09
CA HIS A 333 21.99 2.95 21.07
C HIS A 333 22.44 4.41 21.28
N TYR A 334 21.72 5.38 20.70
CA TYR A 334 22.10 6.79 20.77
C TYR A 334 21.38 7.58 21.88
N TYR A 335 20.17 7.17 22.26
CA TYR A 335 19.30 7.95 23.14
C TYR A 335 18.93 7.24 24.45
N GLY A 336 19.57 6.10 24.75
CA GLY A 336 19.30 5.31 25.95
C GLY A 336 18.02 4.46 25.83
N ASP A 337 17.62 3.81 26.92
CA ASP A 337 16.44 2.94 26.90
C ASP A 337 15.13 3.73 26.83
N ILE A 338 14.75 4.10 25.62
CA ILE A 338 13.51 4.80 25.29
C ILE A 338 12.52 3.87 24.61
N ALA A 339 11.23 4.06 24.90
CA ALA A 339 10.17 3.35 24.21
C ALA A 339 9.94 3.93 22.81
N LEU A 340 9.70 3.07 21.81
CA LEU A 340 9.21 3.48 20.49
C LEU A 340 7.88 2.77 20.18
N PRO A 341 6.76 3.26 20.73
CA PRO A 341 5.47 2.61 20.57
C PRO A 341 5.03 2.53 19.11
N LEU A 342 4.51 1.37 18.71
CA LEU A 342 3.79 1.19 17.45
C LEU A 342 2.46 1.97 17.51
N VAL A 343 2.22 2.80 16.49
CA VAL A 343 0.89 3.37 16.25
C VAL A 343 0.03 2.32 15.56
N TYR A 344 0.47 1.89 14.37
CA TYR A 344 -0.22 0.85 13.60
C TYR A 344 0.67 0.31 12.48
N ASP A 345 0.33 -0.88 11.98
CA ASP A 345 0.89 -1.50 10.76
C ASP A 345 -0.24 -1.95 9.85
N VAL A 346 -0.27 -1.45 8.62
CA VAL A 346 -1.38 -1.63 7.69
C VAL A 346 -0.89 -1.85 6.24
N PRO A 347 -1.42 -2.84 5.52
CA PRO A 347 -1.09 -3.07 4.13
C PRO A 347 -1.97 -2.31 3.14
N HIS A 348 -1.48 -2.22 1.91
CA HIS A 348 -2.20 -1.62 0.80
C HIS A 348 -2.28 -2.48 -0.48
N ASN A 349 -1.70 -3.69 -0.46
CA ASN A 349 -1.80 -4.68 -1.54
C ASN A 349 -2.24 -6.02 -0.94
N ILE A 350 -3.55 -6.26 -0.83
CA ILE A 350 -4.06 -7.47 -0.16
C ILE A 350 -5.47 -7.79 -0.65
N ALA A 351 -5.86 -9.07 -0.65
CA ALA A 351 -7.27 -9.47 -0.73
C ALA A 351 -7.74 -10.07 0.59
N LYS A 352 -8.93 -9.68 1.06
CA LYS A 352 -9.48 -10.18 2.33
C LYS A 352 -10.98 -10.38 2.26
N PHE A 353 -11.46 -11.43 2.90
CA PHE A 353 -12.89 -11.64 3.10
C PHE A 353 -13.40 -10.66 4.15
N GLU A 354 -14.35 -9.82 3.77
CA GLU A 354 -14.95 -8.81 4.64
C GLU A 354 -16.46 -8.78 4.45
N SER A 355 -17.21 -8.49 5.51
CA SER A 355 -18.66 -8.30 5.43
C SER A 355 -18.97 -6.84 5.11
N HIS A 356 -19.65 -6.61 3.99
CA HIS A 356 -20.11 -5.30 3.56
C HIS A 356 -21.56 -5.42 3.09
N HIS A 357 -22.41 -4.50 3.55
CA HIS A 357 -23.84 -4.47 3.19
C HIS A 357 -24.57 -5.83 3.38
N GLY A 358 -24.18 -6.59 4.42
CA GLY A 358 -24.77 -7.90 4.72
C GLY A 358 -24.28 -9.05 3.83
N GLN A 359 -23.24 -8.84 3.02
CA GLN A 359 -22.63 -9.85 2.16
C GLN A 359 -21.16 -10.05 2.52
N THR A 360 -20.71 -11.30 2.58
CA THR A 360 -19.28 -11.61 2.64
C THR A 360 -18.71 -11.48 1.23
N LEU A 361 -17.75 -10.58 1.06
CA LEU A 361 -17.09 -10.29 -0.22
C LEU A 361 -15.58 -10.47 -0.08
N LEU A 362 -14.92 -10.86 -1.16
CA LEU A 362 -13.47 -10.79 -1.25
C LEU A 362 -13.06 -9.40 -1.76
N ILE A 363 -12.52 -8.59 -0.85
CA ILE A 363 -12.10 -7.22 -1.13
C ILE A 363 -10.64 -7.21 -1.55
N HIS A 364 -10.39 -6.97 -2.84
CA HIS A 364 -9.05 -6.79 -3.39
C HIS A 364 -8.68 -5.31 -3.28
N ARG A 365 -7.57 -5.01 -2.63
CA ARG A 365 -7.01 -3.66 -2.55
C ARG A 365 -5.63 -3.67 -3.19
N LYS A 366 -5.43 -2.75 -4.15
CA LYS A 366 -4.13 -2.51 -4.80
C LYS A 366 -3.79 -1.04 -4.74
N GLY A 367 -2.79 -0.69 -3.95
CA GLY A 367 -2.54 0.69 -3.56
C GLY A 367 -3.73 1.31 -2.83
N ALA A 368 -4.46 0.53 -2.04
CA ALA A 368 -5.55 1.02 -1.22
C ALA A 368 -5.52 0.34 0.14
N THR A 369 -5.86 1.07 1.19
CA THR A 369 -5.72 0.64 2.58
C THR A 369 -7.09 0.45 3.20
N ARG A 370 -7.25 -0.54 4.09
CA ARG A 370 -8.47 -0.67 4.90
C ARG A 370 -8.60 0.51 5.86
N ALA A 371 -9.82 1.00 6.04
CA ALA A 371 -10.16 2.21 6.78
C ALA A 371 -11.42 2.00 7.63
N PHE A 372 -11.43 0.94 8.44
CA PHE A 372 -12.56 0.65 9.32
C PHE A 372 -12.85 1.80 10.29
N GLY A 373 -14.11 2.23 10.34
CA GLY A 373 -14.58 3.20 11.31
C GLY A 373 -14.67 2.65 12.74
N PRO A 374 -14.96 3.49 13.73
CA PRO A 374 -15.17 3.09 15.13
C PRO A 374 -16.08 1.86 15.28
N GLY A 375 -17.22 1.81 14.58
CA GLY A 375 -18.16 0.70 14.68
C GLY A 375 -17.58 -0.64 14.22
N ARG A 376 -16.74 -0.62 13.17
CA ARG A 376 -16.04 -1.81 12.64
C ARG A 376 -14.82 -2.21 13.47
N MET A 377 -14.33 -1.34 14.34
CA MET A 377 -13.20 -1.57 15.24
C MET A 377 -13.64 -1.93 16.67
N ALA A 378 -14.93 -2.21 16.88
CA ALA A 378 -15.45 -2.64 18.18
C ALA A 378 -14.68 -3.84 18.74
N GLY A 379 -14.35 -3.79 20.04
CA GLY A 379 -13.56 -4.84 20.71
C GLY A 379 -12.05 -4.74 20.50
N THR A 380 -11.56 -3.74 19.77
CA THR A 380 -10.12 -3.46 19.61
C THR A 380 -9.71 -2.20 20.38
N ALA A 381 -8.40 -1.94 20.48
CA ALA A 381 -7.86 -0.70 21.04
C ALA A 381 -8.29 0.57 20.27
N PHE A 382 -8.90 0.41 19.09
CA PHE A 382 -9.30 1.51 18.20
C PHE A 382 -10.81 1.69 18.11
N ALA A 383 -11.59 1.01 18.96
CA ALA A 383 -13.06 1.03 18.93
C ALA A 383 -13.67 2.44 19.00
N GLU A 384 -13.05 3.37 19.71
CA GLU A 384 -13.56 4.73 19.86
C GLU A 384 -13.05 5.70 18.78
N VAL A 385 -12.01 5.31 18.05
CA VAL A 385 -11.27 6.22 17.16
C VAL A 385 -11.24 5.77 15.71
N GLY A 386 -11.59 4.53 15.40
CA GLY A 386 -11.43 3.97 14.06
C GLY A 386 -10.00 3.54 13.77
N GLN A 387 -9.84 2.74 12.73
CA GLN A 387 -8.57 2.13 12.35
C GLN A 387 -7.55 3.21 11.93
N PRO A 388 -6.32 3.21 12.47
CA PRO A 388 -5.28 4.10 12.00
C PRO A 388 -4.87 3.78 10.55
N ILE A 389 -4.63 4.82 9.77
CA ILE A 389 -4.28 4.75 8.35
C ILE A 389 -3.03 5.59 8.12
N LEU A 390 -2.07 5.03 7.39
CA LEU A 390 -0.80 5.67 7.09
C LEU A 390 -0.72 5.95 5.59
N ILE A 391 -0.66 7.23 5.21
CA ILE A 391 -0.63 7.65 3.80
C ILE A 391 0.61 8.51 3.56
N PRO A 392 1.68 7.96 2.97
CA PRO A 392 2.79 8.76 2.52
C PRO A 392 2.50 9.56 1.26
N GLY A 393 3.13 10.73 1.13
CA GLY A 393 3.18 11.48 -0.12
C GLY A 393 4.25 10.91 -1.04
N SER A 394 5.45 11.47 -0.96
CA SER A 394 6.65 11.11 -1.70
C SER A 394 7.88 11.41 -0.83
N MET A 395 9.07 11.05 -1.31
CA MET A 395 10.32 11.25 -0.54
C MET A 395 10.59 12.70 -0.10
N GLY A 396 9.90 13.69 -0.68
CA GLY A 396 10.07 15.11 -0.37
C GLY A 396 8.81 15.83 0.11
N THR A 397 7.68 15.12 0.24
CA THR A 397 6.39 15.72 0.61
C THR A 397 5.85 15.12 1.89
N ALA A 398 4.77 15.69 2.40
CA ALA A 398 4.19 15.24 3.66
C ALA A 398 3.65 13.80 3.59
N SER A 399 3.62 13.16 4.74
CA SER A 399 2.86 11.95 5.02
C SER A 399 1.76 12.28 6.03
N TYR A 400 0.74 11.42 6.12
CA TYR A 400 -0.40 11.63 7.00
C TYR A 400 -0.70 10.40 7.84
N LEU A 401 -1.00 10.63 9.11
CA LEU A 401 -1.76 9.70 9.93
C LEU A 401 -3.22 10.12 9.90
N LEU A 402 -4.10 9.19 9.55
CA LEU A 402 -5.54 9.35 9.59
C LEU A 402 -6.18 8.24 10.44
N VAL A 403 -7.48 8.36 10.69
CA VAL A 403 -8.29 7.24 11.17
C VAL A 403 -9.55 7.07 10.35
N GLY A 404 -9.98 5.82 10.15
CA GLY A 404 -11.20 5.49 9.42
C GLY A 404 -12.45 6.04 10.09
N THR A 405 -13.51 6.23 9.30
CA THR A 405 -14.83 6.63 9.82
C THR A 405 -15.92 5.67 9.36
N ASP A 406 -17.05 5.63 10.07
CA ASP A 406 -18.17 4.78 9.70
C ASP A 406 -18.82 5.21 8.37
N ALA A 407 -18.72 6.50 8.01
CA ALA A 407 -19.14 6.99 6.69
C ALA A 407 -18.27 6.42 5.55
N GLY A 408 -17.04 5.99 5.86
CA GLY A 408 -16.13 5.32 4.95
C GLY A 408 -16.67 4.00 4.40
N GLU A 409 -17.74 3.43 4.97
CA GLU A 409 -18.42 2.25 4.42
C GLU A 409 -18.85 2.44 2.95
N CYS A 410 -19.09 3.69 2.52
CA CYS A 410 -19.38 4.01 1.11
C CYS A 410 -18.24 3.70 0.13
N SER A 411 -17.05 3.35 0.62
CA SER A 411 -15.88 2.94 -0.16
C SER A 411 -15.47 1.49 0.15
N LEU A 412 -16.38 0.70 0.73
CA LEU A 412 -16.07 -0.58 1.36
C LEU A 412 -15.00 -0.41 2.44
N ALA A 413 -15.15 0.66 3.23
CA ALA A 413 -14.23 1.09 4.29
C ALA A 413 -12.77 1.04 3.83
N SER A 414 -12.46 1.74 2.74
CA SER A 414 -11.14 1.76 2.12
C SER A 414 -10.72 3.18 1.73
N VAL A 415 -9.41 3.45 1.72
CA VAL A 415 -8.85 4.73 1.28
C VAL A 415 -7.60 4.52 0.43
N ASN A 416 -7.07 5.60 -0.16
CA ASN A 416 -5.80 5.57 -0.86
C ASN A 416 -4.64 5.14 0.04
N HIS A 417 -3.56 4.69 -0.59
CA HIS A 417 -2.32 4.35 0.11
C HIS A 417 -1.25 5.43 0.03
N GLY A 418 -1.32 6.34 -0.95
CA GLY A 418 -0.34 7.40 -1.11
C GLY A 418 -0.86 8.58 -1.91
N ALA A 419 0.03 9.38 -2.49
CA ALA A 419 -0.36 10.50 -3.37
C ALA A 419 -0.77 10.05 -4.77
N GLY A 420 -0.20 8.95 -5.28
CA GLY A 420 -0.44 8.48 -6.64
C GLY A 420 0.40 9.22 -7.68
N ARG A 421 0.75 8.55 -8.77
CA ARG A 421 1.67 9.10 -9.77
C ARG A 421 0.94 9.96 -10.79
N VAL A 422 1.62 10.99 -11.30
CA VAL A 422 1.18 11.79 -12.47
C VAL A 422 2.01 11.48 -13.72
N MET A 423 3.09 10.71 -13.58
CA MET A 423 3.93 10.28 -14.69
C MET A 423 4.65 8.95 -14.42
N SER A 424 4.99 8.23 -15.49
CA SER A 424 5.73 6.97 -15.39
C SER A 424 7.16 7.17 -14.90
N ARG A 425 7.77 6.12 -14.32
CA ARG A 425 9.16 6.12 -13.84
C ARG A 425 10.15 6.54 -14.93
N THR A 426 9.98 5.99 -16.13
CA THR A 426 10.81 6.34 -17.30
C THR A 426 10.58 7.77 -17.79
N ALA A 427 9.40 8.35 -17.60
CA ALA A 427 9.17 9.76 -17.89
C ALA A 427 9.89 10.66 -16.87
N ALA A 428 9.81 10.31 -15.58
CA ALA A 428 10.44 11.06 -14.49
C ALA A 428 11.98 11.06 -14.60
N ALA A 429 12.60 9.88 -14.67
CA ALA A 429 14.07 9.74 -14.69
C ALA A 429 14.71 9.77 -16.08
N GLY A 430 13.90 9.68 -17.15
CA GLY A 430 14.40 9.52 -18.51
C GLY A 430 14.91 8.09 -18.79
N LYS A 431 15.59 7.91 -19.93
CA LYS A 431 16.23 6.64 -20.28
C LYS A 431 17.58 6.90 -20.94
N ARG A 432 18.64 6.27 -20.44
CA ARG A 432 19.95 6.28 -21.10
C ARG A 432 20.03 5.14 -22.13
N GLY A 433 20.58 5.44 -23.30
CA GLY A 433 20.87 4.48 -24.36
C GLY A 433 22.26 3.86 -24.22
N ARG A 434 22.64 2.99 -25.17
CA ARG A 434 24.01 2.46 -25.29
C ARG A 434 25.00 3.63 -25.41
N ARG A 435 26.14 3.54 -24.70
CA ARG A 435 27.21 4.58 -24.63
C ARG A 435 26.79 5.91 -23.98
N GLY A 436 25.80 5.91 -23.08
CA GLY A 436 25.47 7.08 -22.25
C GLY A 436 24.69 8.20 -22.95
N LYS A 437 24.36 8.07 -24.23
CA LYS A 437 23.48 9.04 -24.93
C LYS A 437 22.05 8.95 -24.38
N PRO A 438 21.38 10.07 -24.05
CA PRO A 438 19.99 10.04 -23.59
C PRO A 438 19.09 9.52 -24.73
N LYS A 439 18.39 8.42 -24.48
CA LYS A 439 17.34 7.86 -25.35
C LYS A 439 16.01 8.56 -25.11
N ARG A 440 15.79 9.06 -23.89
CA ARG A 440 14.67 9.91 -23.48
C ARG A 440 15.17 10.84 -22.37
N THR A 441 14.95 12.13 -22.50
CA THR A 441 15.31 13.13 -21.48
C THR A 441 14.40 12.98 -20.27
N ALA A 442 14.95 13.14 -19.06
CA ALA A 442 14.18 13.18 -17.82
C ALA A 442 13.25 14.40 -17.83
N ALA A 443 11.99 14.23 -17.44
CA ALA A 443 11.06 15.34 -17.25
C ALA A 443 11.44 16.20 -16.03
N ILE A 444 12.11 15.60 -15.05
CA ILE A 444 12.51 16.27 -13.80
C ILE A 444 14.01 16.57 -13.87
N SER A 445 14.33 17.86 -13.81
CA SER A 445 15.72 18.34 -13.76
C SER A 445 16.36 18.05 -12.40
N ASP A 446 17.70 18.02 -12.36
CA ASP A 446 18.42 17.81 -11.11
C ASP A 446 18.25 18.99 -10.14
N GLU A 447 18.01 20.20 -10.66
CA GLU A 447 17.75 21.40 -9.86
C GLU A 447 16.38 21.31 -9.16
N GLU A 448 15.33 20.97 -9.91
CA GLU A 448 13.99 20.75 -9.35
C GLU A 448 14.01 19.64 -8.30
N PHE A 449 14.72 18.54 -8.56
CA PHE A 449 14.87 17.47 -7.59
C PHE A 449 15.58 17.93 -6.32
N ARG A 450 16.72 18.64 -6.43
CA ARG A 450 17.45 19.16 -5.25
C ARG A 450 16.60 20.12 -4.43
N ARG A 451 15.83 21.00 -5.08
CA ARG A 451 14.93 21.93 -4.41
C ARG A 451 13.82 21.21 -3.66
N ALA A 452 13.22 20.18 -4.27
CA ALA A 452 12.18 19.39 -3.62
C ALA A 452 12.68 18.55 -2.44
N MET A 453 13.98 18.26 -2.40
CA MET A 453 14.64 17.52 -1.32
C MET A 453 15.36 18.44 -0.31
N GLU A 454 15.18 19.75 -0.39
CA GLU A 454 15.85 20.70 0.49
C GLU A 454 15.50 20.45 1.96
N GLY A 455 16.53 20.36 2.81
CA GLY A 455 16.37 20.06 4.23
C GLY A 455 16.04 18.60 4.56
N ILE A 456 16.16 17.69 3.58
CA ILE A 456 15.96 16.24 3.76
C ILE A 456 17.28 15.51 3.54
N TYR A 457 17.69 14.71 4.51
CA TYR A 457 18.84 13.83 4.36
C TYR A 457 18.46 12.55 3.61
N LEU A 458 18.89 12.45 2.35
CA LEU A 458 18.59 11.31 1.49
C LEU A 458 19.73 10.28 1.50
N VAL A 459 19.43 9.08 1.97
CA VAL A 459 20.27 7.88 1.81
C VAL A 459 19.67 7.04 0.70
N CYS A 460 20.39 6.89 -0.41
CA CYS A 460 19.91 6.14 -1.57
C CYS A 460 21.06 5.31 -2.14
N GLU A 461 20.84 3.99 -2.28
CA GLU A 461 21.80 3.10 -2.94
C GLU A 461 21.86 3.37 -4.44
N ASP A 462 20.72 3.38 -5.13
CA ASP A 462 20.65 3.61 -6.57
C ASP A 462 20.37 5.08 -6.92
N ARG A 463 21.45 5.87 -6.97
CA ARG A 463 21.40 7.27 -7.44
C ARG A 463 20.90 7.42 -8.88
N GLY A 464 20.91 6.36 -9.69
CA GLY A 464 20.45 6.38 -11.08
C GLY A 464 18.93 6.38 -11.21
N SER A 465 18.24 5.67 -10.30
CA SER A 465 16.77 5.54 -10.29
C SER A 465 16.08 6.45 -9.29
N VAL A 466 16.81 7.17 -8.43
CA VAL A 466 16.22 8.05 -7.40
C VAL A 466 15.18 9.04 -7.95
N LYS A 467 15.38 9.55 -9.17
CA LYS A 467 14.44 10.50 -9.81
C LYS A 467 13.14 9.84 -10.29
N GLU A 468 13.07 8.51 -10.35
CA GLU A 468 11.83 7.78 -10.64
C GLU A 468 10.77 8.00 -9.55
N GLU A 469 11.25 8.31 -8.34
CA GLU A 469 10.45 8.49 -7.12
C GLU A 469 10.42 9.96 -6.66
N ALA A 470 10.88 10.90 -7.51
CA ALA A 470 10.96 12.32 -7.20
C ALA A 470 9.57 12.91 -6.86
N PRO A 471 9.49 13.91 -5.95
CA PRO A 471 8.22 14.48 -5.52
C PRO A 471 7.29 14.94 -6.64
N GLN A 472 7.85 15.52 -7.70
CA GLN A 472 7.11 16.03 -8.86
C GLN A 472 6.48 14.92 -9.72
N ALA A 473 6.88 13.65 -9.51
CA ALA A 473 6.26 12.51 -10.18
C ALA A 473 4.92 12.09 -9.56
N TYR A 474 4.53 12.71 -8.43
CA TYR A 474 3.35 12.41 -7.65
C TYR A 474 2.31 13.53 -7.68
N LYS A 475 1.05 13.20 -7.41
CA LYS A 475 -0.01 14.20 -7.17
C LYS A 475 0.30 14.98 -5.89
N ASP A 476 -0.37 16.11 -5.71
CA ASP A 476 -0.34 16.82 -4.44
C ASP A 476 -1.03 16.00 -3.35
N ILE A 477 -0.26 15.59 -2.34
CA ILE A 477 -0.76 14.79 -1.22
C ILE A 477 -1.82 15.57 -0.41
N ASP A 478 -1.67 16.89 -0.27
CA ASP A 478 -2.59 17.68 0.54
C ASP A 478 -3.98 17.70 -0.14
N ALA A 479 -4.03 17.87 -1.46
CA ALA A 479 -5.26 17.78 -2.25
C ALA A 479 -5.90 16.38 -2.21
N VAL A 480 -5.09 15.31 -2.24
CA VAL A 480 -5.56 13.93 -2.08
C VAL A 480 -6.22 13.72 -0.72
N ILE A 481 -5.61 14.21 0.37
CA ILE A 481 -6.16 14.10 1.73
C ILE A 481 -7.43 14.93 1.90
N GLU A 482 -7.55 16.08 1.23
CA GLU A 482 -8.79 16.85 1.23
C GLU A 482 -9.97 16.07 0.66
N VAL A 483 -9.78 15.34 -0.46
CA VAL A 483 -10.82 14.47 -1.03
C VAL A 483 -11.24 13.40 -0.03
N VAL A 484 -10.27 12.75 0.63
CA VAL A 484 -10.52 11.70 1.64
C VAL A 484 -11.36 12.25 2.80
N ARG A 485 -11.01 13.45 3.29
CA ARG A 485 -11.70 14.12 4.41
C ARG A 485 -13.12 14.50 4.01
N GLU A 486 -13.29 15.15 2.87
CA GLU A 486 -14.58 15.69 2.44
C GLU A 486 -15.55 14.62 1.96
N ALA A 487 -15.05 13.52 1.39
CA ALA A 487 -15.84 12.33 1.11
C ALA A 487 -16.18 11.53 2.40
N GLY A 488 -15.63 11.93 3.55
CA GLY A 488 -15.88 11.29 4.84
C GLY A 488 -15.25 9.90 4.96
N LEU A 489 -14.21 9.59 4.18
CA LEU A 489 -13.61 8.25 4.21
C LEU A 489 -12.72 8.05 5.44
N ALA A 490 -11.91 9.06 5.76
CA ALA A 490 -11.04 9.10 6.93
C ALA A 490 -10.87 10.54 7.43
N ARG A 491 -10.46 10.68 8.69
CA ARG A 491 -10.16 11.99 9.30
C ARG A 491 -8.67 12.13 9.60
N PRO A 492 -8.04 13.27 9.26
CA PRO A 492 -6.62 13.49 9.53
C PRO A 492 -6.37 13.64 11.03
N VAL A 493 -5.27 13.06 11.51
CA VAL A 493 -4.78 13.17 12.90
C VAL A 493 -3.54 14.04 12.95
N ALA A 494 -2.56 13.74 12.10
CA ALA A 494 -1.29 14.44 12.06
C ALA A 494 -0.73 14.52 10.63
N ARG A 495 -0.07 15.63 10.33
CA ARG A 495 0.78 15.83 9.14
C ARG A 495 2.23 15.62 9.55
N LEU A 496 2.91 14.76 8.80
CA LEU A 496 4.29 14.35 9.04
C LEU A 496 5.15 14.87 7.89
N ARG A 497 6.34 15.37 8.20
CA ARG A 497 7.28 15.88 7.18
C ARG A 497 8.59 15.10 7.22
N PRO A 498 9.05 14.51 6.11
CA PRO A 498 10.32 13.78 6.08
C PRO A 498 11.50 14.70 6.41
N LYS A 499 12.48 14.14 7.13
CA LYS A 499 13.74 14.79 7.52
C LYS A 499 14.95 13.93 7.19
N ALA A 500 14.79 12.61 7.22
CA ALA A 500 15.66 11.68 6.50
C ALA A 500 14.83 10.63 5.78
N VAL A 501 15.31 10.22 4.62
CA VAL A 501 14.67 9.24 3.75
C VAL A 501 15.73 8.21 3.35
N LEU A 502 15.54 6.96 3.74
CA LEU A 502 16.36 5.83 3.35
C LEU A 502 15.63 5.05 2.25
N LYS A 503 16.24 4.94 1.07
CA LYS A 503 15.69 4.22 -0.08
C LYS A 503 16.70 3.24 -0.66
N GLY A 504 16.14 2.15 -1.18
CA GLY A 504 16.86 1.15 -1.94
C GLY A 504 17.22 1.54 -3.35
#